data_AF-A0A366ZEP7-F1
#
_entry.id   AF-A0A366ZEP7-F1
#
_cell.length_a   1.000
_cell.length_b   1.000
_cell.length_c   1.000
_cell.angle_alpha   90.00
_cell.angle_beta   90.00
_cell.angle_gamma   90.00
#
_symmetry.space_group_name_H-M   'P 1'
#
loop_
_entity.id
_entity.type
_entity.pdbx_description
1 polymer ?
#
loop_
_entity_poly.entity_id
_entity_poly.type
_entity_poly.pdbx_seq_one_letter_code
_entity_poly.pdbx_strand_id
1 'polypeptide(L)'
;MSTSAGDDGLHERLSQRVDRSALSEAAKLVVLSAFWGNDEFEAALDGAVHGKVAAVPTVEPADVPRTYLTAVTVAGFRGIGPQTTLDLQPGPGLTLVVGRNGSGKSSFAEAAEIALIGTNARWQDRTSVWREGWRNLHRGDAQPSVRVDLHIDGEPGITRVAREWEGEDVDESRVWAQRQGARREYGELGWGDALTAYRPFLSYSELGSVLGKPSDLHDALFRILGLQKVADAQGRLHRALTDLENRRKECATEGKELLAALRAAADDRAA
;
A
#
# COMPACT_ATOMS: atom_id res chain seq x y z
N MET A 1 -24.12 13.92 6.38
CA MET A 1 -23.83 12.51 6.73
C MET A 1 -22.95 11.97 5.63
N SER A 2 -21.64 12.01 5.87
CA SER A 2 -20.60 11.68 4.89
C SER A 2 -20.22 10.22 5.10
N THR A 3 -20.60 9.35 4.18
CA THR A 3 -20.15 7.95 4.17
C THR A 3 -18.75 7.91 3.56
N SER A 4 -17.74 7.73 4.41
CA SER A 4 -16.43 7.19 4.04
C SER A 4 -16.67 5.82 3.37
N ALA A 5 -16.51 5.74 2.05
CA ALA A 5 -17.20 4.73 1.25
C ALA A 5 -16.34 3.51 0.85
N GLY A 6 -15.06 3.48 1.18
CA GLY A 6 -14.16 2.39 0.76
C GLY A 6 -13.98 1.31 1.82
N ASP A 7 -13.30 1.67 2.91
CA ASP A 7 -12.82 0.72 3.92
C ASP A 7 -13.85 0.48 5.04
N ASP A 8 -14.45 1.56 5.56
CA ASP A 8 -15.44 1.49 6.63
C ASP A 8 -16.68 0.68 6.23
N GLY A 9 -17.15 0.86 4.99
CA GLY A 9 -18.31 0.12 4.47
C GLY A 9 -18.05 -1.35 4.23
N LEU A 10 -16.82 -1.74 3.88
CA LEU A 10 -16.45 -3.15 3.69
C LEU A 10 -16.24 -3.85 5.04
N HIS A 11 -15.53 -3.18 5.95
CA HIS A 11 -15.32 -3.66 7.32
C HIS A 11 -16.66 -3.84 8.04
N GLU A 12 -17.54 -2.84 8.00
CA GLU A 12 -18.86 -2.91 8.61
C GLU A 12 -19.70 -4.05 8.03
N ARG A 13 -19.70 -4.24 6.70
CA ARG A 13 -20.41 -5.34 6.05
C ARG A 13 -19.83 -6.71 6.43
N LEU A 14 -18.51 -6.82 6.56
CA LEU A 14 -17.84 -8.05 6.98
C LEU A 14 -18.20 -8.37 8.43
N SER A 15 -18.05 -7.40 9.34
CA SER A 15 -18.43 -7.53 10.76
C SER A 15 -19.89 -7.96 10.89
N GLN A 16 -20.83 -7.28 10.24
CA GLN A 16 -22.24 -7.65 10.26
C GLN A 16 -22.51 -9.08 9.74
N ARG A 17 -21.77 -9.54 8.73
CA ARG A 17 -21.90 -10.92 8.20
C ARG A 17 -21.31 -11.95 9.15
N VAL A 18 -20.16 -11.67 9.75
CA VAL A 18 -19.49 -12.53 10.72
C VAL A 18 -20.34 -12.65 11.98
N ASP A 19 -20.90 -11.56 12.47
CA ASP A 19 -21.78 -11.54 13.65
C ASP A 19 -23.03 -12.40 13.47
N ARG A 20 -23.62 -12.35 12.26
CA ARG A 20 -24.80 -13.16 11.87
C ARG A 20 -24.47 -14.61 11.53
N SER A 21 -23.20 -14.99 11.49
CA SER A 21 -22.80 -16.35 11.16
C SER A 21 -22.96 -17.29 12.37
N ALA A 22 -23.03 -18.60 12.09
CA ALA A 22 -23.04 -19.64 13.11
C ALA A 22 -21.63 -19.99 13.65
N LEU A 23 -20.62 -19.17 13.37
CA LEU A 23 -19.25 -19.37 13.83
C LEU A 23 -19.17 -19.18 15.36
N SER A 24 -18.24 -19.87 16.01
CA SER A 24 -17.93 -19.60 17.42
C SER A 24 -17.28 -18.22 17.57
N GLU A 25 -17.37 -17.61 18.75
CA GLU A 25 -16.77 -16.29 19.00
C GLU A 25 -15.26 -16.26 18.71
N ALA A 26 -14.55 -17.35 19.03
CA ALA A 26 -13.14 -17.50 18.67
C ALA A 26 -12.93 -17.53 17.15
N ALA A 27 -13.77 -18.24 16.41
CA ALA A 27 -13.69 -18.28 14.95
C ALA A 27 -14.07 -16.94 14.31
N LYS A 28 -15.06 -16.22 14.86
CA LYS A 28 -15.40 -14.86 14.44
C LYS A 28 -14.21 -13.91 14.62
N LEU A 29 -13.56 -13.96 15.78
CA LEU A 29 -12.38 -13.14 16.08
C LEU A 29 -11.23 -13.43 15.11
N VAL A 30 -10.95 -14.70 14.83
CA VAL A 30 -9.90 -15.10 13.87
C VAL A 30 -10.20 -14.62 12.45
N VAL A 31 -11.47 -14.62 12.03
CA VAL A 31 -11.88 -14.10 10.72
C VAL A 31 -11.74 -12.58 10.64
N LEU A 32 -12.14 -11.85 11.69
CA LEU A 32 -12.03 -10.39 11.72
C LEU A 32 -10.58 -9.93 11.82
N SER A 33 -9.76 -10.60 12.62
CA SER A 33 -8.34 -10.28 12.75
C SER A 33 -7.56 -10.58 11.47
N ALA A 34 -7.92 -11.64 10.73
CA ALA A 34 -7.38 -11.90 9.40
C ALA A 34 -7.62 -10.72 8.44
N PHE A 35 -8.72 -9.97 8.60
CA PHE A 35 -9.03 -8.79 7.80
C PHE A 35 -8.27 -7.55 8.26
N TRP A 36 -8.05 -7.38 9.57
CA TRP A 36 -7.34 -6.23 10.12
C TRP A 36 -5.85 -6.22 9.78
N GLY A 37 -5.18 -7.36 9.84
CA GLY A 37 -3.75 -7.41 9.56
C GLY A 37 -3.10 -8.73 9.96
N ASN A 38 -1.79 -8.84 9.72
CA ASN A 38 -1.06 -10.07 10.02
C ASN A 38 -0.82 -10.23 11.52
N ASP A 39 -0.46 -9.13 12.20
CA ASP A 39 -0.09 -9.18 13.62
C ASP A 39 -1.33 -9.45 14.49
N GLU A 40 -2.45 -8.81 14.14
CA GLU A 40 -3.75 -9.04 14.73
C GLU A 40 -4.20 -10.49 14.54
N PHE A 41 -3.99 -11.02 13.33
CA PHE A 41 -4.33 -12.40 12.98
C PHE A 41 -3.54 -13.42 13.79
N GLU A 42 -2.22 -13.27 13.84
CA GLU A 42 -1.33 -14.16 14.61
C GLU A 42 -1.68 -14.11 16.10
N ALA A 43 -1.94 -12.94 16.66
CA ALA A 43 -2.34 -12.80 18.07
C ALA A 43 -3.68 -13.49 18.37
N ALA A 44 -4.67 -13.34 17.48
CA ALA A 44 -5.97 -13.98 17.64
C ALA A 44 -5.89 -15.51 17.45
N LEU A 45 -5.07 -15.96 16.50
CA LEU A 45 -4.83 -17.38 16.25
C LEU A 45 -4.13 -18.02 17.43
N ASP A 46 -3.07 -17.40 17.95
CA ASP A 46 -2.37 -17.84 19.15
C ASP A 46 -3.31 -17.91 20.36
N GLY A 47 -4.14 -16.88 20.55
CA GLY A 47 -5.15 -16.86 21.61
C GLY A 47 -6.23 -17.95 21.45
N ALA A 48 -6.62 -18.27 20.22
CA ALA A 48 -7.57 -19.35 19.93
C ALA A 48 -6.95 -20.74 20.17
N VAL A 49 -5.65 -20.92 19.91
CA VAL A 49 -4.93 -22.18 20.13
C VAL A 49 -4.54 -22.39 21.60
N HIS A 50 -4.05 -21.34 22.29
CA HIS A 50 -3.44 -21.43 23.61
C HIS A 50 -4.28 -20.79 24.74
N GLY A 51 -5.45 -20.21 24.44
CA GLY A 51 -6.40 -19.70 25.43
C GLY A 51 -6.04 -18.36 26.09
N LYS A 52 -4.99 -17.67 25.61
CA LYS A 52 -4.63 -16.30 26.05
C LYS A 52 -4.95 -15.30 24.95
N VAL A 53 -6.08 -14.60 25.08
CA VAL A 53 -6.42 -13.53 24.15
C VAL A 53 -5.58 -12.30 24.51
N ALA A 54 -4.55 -12.02 23.71
CA ALA A 54 -3.93 -10.69 23.72
C ALA A 54 -4.95 -9.70 23.14
N ALA A 55 -5.06 -8.51 23.74
CA ALA A 55 -5.88 -7.45 23.18
C ALA A 55 -5.32 -7.07 21.80
N VAL A 56 -6.14 -7.25 20.76
CA VAL A 56 -5.82 -6.87 19.40
C VAL A 56 -6.08 -5.37 19.25
N PRO A 57 -5.07 -4.52 19.07
CA PRO A 57 -5.30 -3.11 18.77
C PRO A 57 -5.95 -3.02 17.38
N THR A 58 -7.09 -2.37 17.30
CA THR A 58 -7.72 -2.01 16.03
C THR A 58 -6.98 -0.79 15.50
N VAL A 59 -6.26 -0.92 14.39
CA VAL A 59 -5.70 0.24 13.68
C VAL A 59 -6.83 0.85 12.86
N GLU A 60 -7.39 1.97 13.33
CA GLU A 60 -8.31 2.75 12.49
C GLU A 60 -7.52 3.32 11.30
N PRO A 61 -8.02 3.19 10.06
CA PRO A 61 -7.37 3.81 8.91
C PRO A 61 -7.24 5.31 9.16
N ALA A 62 -6.03 5.85 8.93
CA ALA A 62 -5.77 7.26 9.16
C ALA A 62 -6.74 8.11 8.31
N ASP A 63 -7.50 8.98 8.97
CA ASP A 63 -8.36 9.97 8.30
C ASP A 63 -7.45 10.94 7.54
N VAL A 64 -7.31 10.74 6.23
CA VAL A 64 -6.52 11.63 5.38
C VAL A 64 -7.38 12.84 5.04
N PRO A 65 -7.02 14.05 5.51
CA PRO A 65 -7.77 15.26 5.19
C PRO A 65 -7.83 15.47 3.68
N ARG A 66 -8.94 16.04 3.21
CA ARG A 66 -9.10 16.38 1.78
C ARG A 66 -7.92 17.23 1.34
N THR A 67 -7.26 16.75 0.30
CA THR A 67 -6.01 17.33 -0.18
C THR A 67 -6.12 17.63 -1.67
N TYR A 68 -5.69 18.84 -2.06
CA TYR A 68 -5.74 19.32 -3.43
C TYR A 68 -4.35 19.72 -3.91
N LEU A 69 -4.04 19.39 -5.17
CA LEU A 69 -2.78 19.77 -5.79
C LEU A 69 -2.84 21.24 -6.21
N THR A 70 -1.86 22.01 -5.76
CA THR A 70 -1.71 23.45 -6.07
C THR A 70 -0.64 23.68 -7.12
N ALA A 71 0.45 22.92 -7.09
CA ALA A 71 1.47 23.01 -8.12
C ALA A 71 2.30 21.73 -8.23
N VAL A 72 2.90 21.53 -9.41
CA VAL A 72 3.95 20.53 -9.63
C VAL A 72 5.18 21.24 -10.18
N THR A 73 6.30 21.17 -9.45
CA THR A 73 7.60 21.70 -9.90
C THR A 73 8.52 20.56 -10.24
N VAL A 74 9.18 20.65 -11.39
CA VAL A 74 10.05 19.59 -11.94
C VAL A 74 11.33 20.19 -12.48
N ALA A 75 12.47 19.59 -12.15
CA ALA A 75 13.78 19.89 -12.73
C ALA A 75 14.53 18.60 -13.03
N GLY A 76 15.22 18.53 -14.17
CA GLY A 76 16.11 17.42 -14.53
C GLY A 76 15.45 16.04 -14.62
N PHE A 77 14.12 15.97 -14.79
CA PHE A 77 13.34 14.75 -14.76
C PHE A 77 12.59 14.53 -16.08
N ARG A 78 12.79 13.36 -16.67
CA ARG A 78 12.17 12.87 -17.91
C ARG A 78 12.32 13.88 -19.04
N GLY A 79 11.23 14.39 -19.61
CA GLY A 79 11.25 15.38 -20.68
C GLY A 79 11.54 16.82 -20.22
N ILE A 80 11.69 17.08 -18.91
CA ILE A 80 11.84 18.43 -18.35
C ILE A 80 13.28 18.62 -17.88
N GLY A 81 14.02 19.49 -18.58
CA GLY A 81 15.39 19.85 -18.25
C GLY A 81 15.46 20.95 -17.17
N PRO A 82 15.18 22.22 -17.52
CA PRO A 82 15.18 23.32 -16.56
C PRO A 82 14.01 23.22 -15.58
N GLN A 83 14.16 23.84 -14.41
CA GLN A 83 13.10 23.91 -13.42
C GLN A 83 11.85 24.57 -14.02
N THR A 84 10.76 23.82 -14.07
CA THR A 84 9.48 24.26 -14.61
C THR A 84 8.38 23.94 -13.62
N THR A 85 7.45 24.88 -13.43
CA THR A 85 6.29 24.70 -12.55
C THR A 85 5.02 24.68 -13.38
N LEU A 86 4.15 23.72 -13.08
CA LEU A 86 2.76 23.69 -13.51
C LEU A 86 1.89 24.10 -12.32
N ASP A 87 1.32 25.30 -12.39
CA ASP A 87 0.38 25.79 -11.40
C ASP A 87 -1.03 25.24 -11.68
N LEU A 88 -1.74 24.89 -10.61
CA LEU A 88 -3.08 24.31 -10.64
C LEU A 88 -3.98 25.06 -9.67
N GLN A 89 -5.27 25.15 -10.00
CA GLN A 89 -6.27 25.68 -9.09
C GLN A 89 -6.61 24.61 -8.04
N PRO A 90 -6.29 24.81 -6.74
CA PRO A 90 -6.65 23.84 -5.73
C PRO A 90 -8.17 23.87 -5.50
N GLY A 91 -8.77 22.68 -5.39
CA GLY A 91 -10.19 22.52 -5.11
C GLY A 91 -10.84 21.42 -5.95
N PRO A 92 -12.11 21.12 -5.68
CA PRO A 92 -12.87 20.16 -6.49
C PRO A 92 -13.08 20.71 -7.90
N GLY A 93 -12.79 19.88 -8.92
CA GLY A 93 -12.98 20.27 -10.31
C GLY A 93 -12.27 19.35 -11.29
N LEU A 94 -12.34 19.71 -12.57
CA LEU A 94 -11.62 19.06 -13.66
C LEU A 94 -10.62 20.05 -14.27
N THR A 95 -9.33 19.75 -14.14
CA THR A 95 -8.26 20.51 -14.79
C THR A 95 -7.73 19.73 -15.98
N LEU A 96 -7.80 20.33 -17.18
CA LEU A 96 -7.29 19.73 -18.41
C LEU A 96 -5.96 20.35 -18.81
N VAL A 97 -4.89 19.55 -18.83
CA VAL A 97 -3.57 19.97 -19.31
C VAL A 97 -3.37 19.53 -20.76
N VAL A 98 -3.38 20.48 -21.68
CA VAL A 98 -3.24 20.24 -23.13
C VAL A 98 -1.89 20.73 -23.67
N GLY A 99 -1.41 20.11 -24.74
CA GLY A 99 -0.13 20.45 -25.36
C GLY A 99 0.34 19.38 -26.34
N ARG A 100 1.30 19.72 -27.21
CA ARG A 100 1.85 18.79 -28.21
C ARG A 100 2.56 17.60 -27.58
N ASN A 101 2.71 16.50 -28.32
CA ASN A 101 3.55 15.38 -27.87
C ASN A 101 4.97 15.87 -27.60
N GLY A 102 5.56 15.40 -26.49
CA GLY A 102 6.87 15.87 -26.02
C GLY A 102 6.86 17.14 -25.16
N SER A 103 5.70 17.81 -24.98
CA SER A 103 5.63 19.06 -24.18
C SER A 103 5.73 18.88 -22.66
N GLY A 104 6.11 17.71 -22.16
CA GLY A 104 6.28 17.45 -20.72
C GLY A 104 5.00 17.13 -19.92
N LYS A 105 3.81 17.05 -20.53
CA LYS A 105 2.55 16.73 -19.83
C LYS A 105 2.63 15.45 -18.99
N SER A 106 3.06 14.36 -19.61
CA SER A 106 3.25 13.08 -18.93
C SER A 106 4.39 13.17 -17.91
N SER A 107 5.43 13.96 -18.17
CA SER A 107 6.51 14.17 -17.19
C SER A 107 6.00 14.84 -15.91
N PHE A 108 5.09 15.82 -16.00
CA PHE A 108 4.47 16.43 -14.81
C PHE A 108 3.59 15.44 -14.04
N ALA A 109 2.80 14.62 -14.75
CA ALA A 109 1.99 13.58 -14.11
C ALA A 109 2.87 12.52 -13.41
N GLU A 110 3.91 12.02 -14.10
CA GLU A 110 4.87 11.06 -13.55
C GLU A 110 5.64 11.66 -12.35
N ALA A 111 5.97 12.96 -12.41
CA ALA A 111 6.63 13.68 -11.32
C ALA A 111 5.76 13.83 -10.07
N ALA A 112 4.47 14.12 -10.24
CA ALA A 112 3.53 14.19 -9.12
C ALA A 112 3.34 12.81 -8.45
N GLU A 113 3.28 11.76 -9.25
CA GLU A 113 3.15 10.38 -8.77
C GLU A 113 4.36 9.97 -7.93
N ILE A 114 5.58 10.14 -8.46
CA ILE A 114 6.79 9.71 -7.75
C ILE A 114 7.12 10.60 -6.54
N ALA A 115 6.70 11.87 -6.55
CA ALA A 115 6.82 12.73 -5.38
C ALA A 115 6.03 12.19 -4.18
N LEU A 116 4.84 11.59 -4.43
CA LEU A 116 3.95 11.10 -3.38
C LEU A 116 4.11 9.62 -3.04
N ILE A 117 4.36 8.78 -4.04
CA ILE A 117 4.35 7.31 -3.89
C ILE A 117 5.76 6.72 -3.91
N GLY A 118 6.76 7.48 -4.39
CA GLY A 118 8.13 7.00 -4.53
C GLY A 118 8.36 6.02 -5.68
N THR A 119 7.30 5.55 -6.33
CA THR A 119 7.35 4.73 -7.54
C THR A 119 6.35 5.26 -8.57
N ASN A 120 6.50 4.83 -9.81
CA ASN A 120 5.53 5.06 -10.88
C ASN A 120 5.09 3.71 -11.45
N ALA A 121 3.81 3.52 -11.72
CA ALA A 121 3.31 2.25 -12.28
C ALA A 121 3.94 1.87 -13.64
N ARG A 122 4.45 2.86 -14.37
CA ARG A 122 5.19 2.61 -15.62
C ARG A 122 6.54 1.92 -15.40
N TRP A 123 7.05 1.91 -14.17
CA TRP A 123 8.37 1.37 -13.78
C TRP A 123 8.31 0.01 -13.10
N GLN A 124 7.14 -0.37 -12.56
CA GLN A 124 6.97 -1.63 -11.84
C GLN A 124 7.21 -2.88 -12.71
N ASP A 125 7.06 -2.78 -14.04
CA ASP A 125 7.05 -3.95 -14.93
C ASP A 125 7.99 -3.89 -16.17
N ARG A 126 8.99 -2.98 -16.26
CA ARG A 126 9.87 -2.92 -17.46
C ARG A 126 11.38 -2.73 -17.22
N THR A 127 12.14 -3.25 -18.20
CA THR A 127 13.59 -3.49 -18.33
C THR A 127 14.51 -2.28 -18.04
N SER A 128 15.78 -2.59 -17.70
CA SER A 128 16.89 -1.68 -17.34
C SER A 128 16.97 -0.36 -18.14
N VAL A 129 16.68 -0.39 -19.43
CA VAL A 129 16.71 0.76 -20.35
C VAL A 129 15.82 1.94 -19.90
N TRP A 130 14.75 1.70 -19.14
CA TRP A 130 13.86 2.77 -18.66
C TRP A 130 14.26 3.33 -17.29
N ARG A 131 14.88 2.50 -16.44
CA ARG A 131 15.62 2.95 -15.25
C ARG A 131 16.81 3.83 -15.62
N GLU A 132 17.30 3.76 -16.84
CA GLU A 132 18.36 4.65 -17.36
C GLU A 132 17.81 5.97 -17.92
N GLY A 133 16.50 6.05 -18.23
CA GLY A 133 15.88 7.18 -18.93
C GLY A 133 15.04 8.13 -18.07
N TRP A 134 15.16 8.06 -16.74
CA TRP A 134 14.42 8.96 -15.83
C TRP A 134 15.04 10.35 -15.75
N ARG A 135 16.37 10.44 -15.88
CA ARG A 135 17.11 11.70 -15.79
C ARG A 135 17.09 12.43 -17.12
N ASN A 136 16.75 13.71 -17.10
CA ASN A 136 16.81 14.52 -18.32
C ASN A 136 18.28 14.77 -18.71
N LEU A 137 18.62 14.47 -19.95
CA LEU A 137 19.98 14.67 -20.51
C LEU A 137 20.32 16.16 -20.70
N HIS A 138 19.32 17.02 -20.79
CA HIS A 138 19.42 18.47 -21.00
C HIS A 138 19.12 19.26 -19.73
N ARG A 139 19.35 18.68 -18.53
CA ARG A 139 19.06 19.30 -17.22
C ARG A 139 19.85 20.59 -16.92
N GLY A 140 20.88 20.89 -17.72
CA GLY A 140 21.86 21.93 -17.39
C GLY A 140 22.58 21.60 -16.08
N ASP A 141 22.77 22.60 -15.22
CA ASP A 141 23.38 22.44 -13.89
C ASP A 141 22.36 22.10 -12.79
N ALA A 142 21.07 22.04 -13.10
CA ALA A 142 20.03 21.81 -12.10
C ALA A 142 20.06 20.35 -11.61
N GLN A 143 20.04 20.21 -10.28
CA GLN A 143 19.88 18.91 -9.64
C GLN A 143 18.48 18.34 -9.92
N PRO A 144 18.37 17.06 -10.35
CA PRO A 144 17.07 16.46 -10.59
C PRO A 144 16.21 16.50 -9.32
N SER A 145 15.00 17.02 -9.46
CA SER A 145 14.04 17.13 -8.37
C SER A 145 12.61 17.18 -8.90
N VAL A 146 11.70 16.64 -8.12
CA VAL A 146 10.26 16.77 -8.33
C VAL A 146 9.63 17.21 -7.03
N ARG A 147 8.58 18.01 -7.15
CA ARG A 147 7.93 18.59 -5.99
C ARG A 147 6.46 18.83 -6.28
N VAL A 148 5.64 18.48 -5.31
CA VAL A 148 4.22 18.82 -5.29
C VAL A 148 3.94 19.79 -4.14
N ASP A 149 3.14 20.78 -4.45
CA ASP A 149 2.61 21.73 -3.48
C ASP A 149 1.12 21.39 -3.30
N LEU A 150 0.72 21.18 -2.05
CA LEU A 150 -0.57 20.65 -1.65
C LEU A 150 -1.30 21.66 -0.76
N HIS A 151 -2.59 21.84 -1.01
CA HIS A 151 -3.52 22.44 -0.06
C HIS A 151 -4.20 21.31 0.70
N ILE A 152 -4.09 21.32 2.04
CA ILE A 152 -4.70 20.31 2.92
C ILE A 152 -5.80 21.00 3.74
N ASP A 153 -7.03 20.50 3.64
CA ASP A 153 -8.17 21.01 4.41
C ASP A 153 -7.84 21.00 5.91
N GLY A 154 -8.04 22.14 6.57
CA GLY A 154 -7.76 22.31 8.01
C GLY A 154 -6.31 22.66 8.34
N GLU A 155 -5.39 22.67 7.37
CA GLU A 155 -4.01 23.14 7.55
C GLU A 155 -3.82 24.54 6.97
N PRO A 156 -3.07 25.42 7.65
CA PRO A 156 -2.74 26.72 7.08
C PRO A 156 -1.73 26.57 5.93
N GLY A 157 -2.07 27.19 4.79
CA GLY A 157 -1.18 27.38 3.65
C GLY A 157 -0.92 26.15 2.80
N ILE A 158 0.35 26.01 2.39
CA ILE A 158 0.82 24.99 1.44
C ILE A 158 1.74 24.02 2.15
N THR A 159 1.41 22.74 2.02
CA THR A 159 2.26 21.61 2.41
C THR A 159 3.00 21.13 1.17
N ARG A 160 4.32 20.98 1.29
CA ARG A 160 5.20 20.67 0.17
C ARG A 160 5.81 19.31 0.37
N VAL A 161 5.77 18.48 -0.66
CA VAL A 161 6.46 17.19 -0.70
C VAL A 161 7.40 17.21 -1.89
N ALA A 162 8.66 16.86 -1.65
CA ALA A 162 9.64 16.80 -2.72
C ALA A 162 10.50 15.54 -2.63
N ARG A 163 10.98 15.15 -3.81
CA ARG A 163 11.96 14.10 -4.00
C ARG A 163 13.11 14.65 -4.83
N GLU A 164 14.32 14.41 -4.34
CA GLU A 164 15.56 14.93 -4.89
C GLU A 164 16.54 13.78 -5.11
N TRP A 165 17.38 13.90 -6.14
CA TRP A 165 18.36 12.87 -6.49
C TRP A 165 19.76 13.44 -6.59
N GLU A 166 20.71 12.80 -5.91
CA GLU A 166 22.15 13.08 -6.02
C GLU A 166 22.83 12.10 -7.00
N GLY A 167 22.42 10.83 -6.97
CA GLY A 167 22.99 9.74 -7.76
C GLY A 167 22.38 9.56 -9.16
N GLU A 168 22.68 8.42 -9.76
CA GLU A 168 22.14 7.99 -11.05
C GLU A 168 20.98 7.00 -10.91
N ASP A 169 20.91 6.30 -9.78
CA ASP A 169 19.79 5.42 -9.47
C ASP A 169 18.58 6.26 -9.06
N VAL A 170 17.43 5.93 -9.65
CA VAL A 170 16.18 6.60 -9.38
C VAL A 170 15.58 6.19 -8.04
N ASP A 171 15.92 4.99 -7.57
CA ASP A 171 15.46 4.47 -6.29
C ASP A 171 16.24 5.13 -5.13
N GLU A 172 17.48 5.56 -5.38
CA GLU A 172 18.33 6.30 -4.45
C GLU A 172 17.96 7.80 -4.40
N SER A 173 16.82 8.07 -3.78
CA SER A 173 16.26 9.42 -3.69
C SER A 173 16.03 9.88 -2.26
N ARG A 174 16.15 11.18 -2.03
CA ARG A 174 15.85 11.81 -0.76
C ARG A 174 14.45 12.41 -0.82
N VAL A 175 13.59 11.98 0.10
CA VAL A 175 12.23 12.51 0.25
C VAL A 175 12.12 13.40 1.48
N TRP A 176 11.39 14.49 1.33
CA TRP A 176 11.03 15.35 2.45
C TRP A 176 9.66 15.98 2.27
N ALA A 177 9.03 16.27 3.40
CA ALA A 177 7.80 17.03 3.49
C ALA A 177 8.00 18.29 4.35
N GLN A 178 7.24 19.34 4.05
CA GLN A 178 7.25 20.58 4.80
C GLN A 178 5.87 21.23 4.81
N ARG A 179 5.25 21.29 5.98
CA ARG A 179 4.05 22.09 6.22
C ARG A 179 4.41 23.57 6.35
N GLN A 180 3.48 24.47 6.06
CA GLN A 180 3.76 25.91 6.15
C GLN A 180 4.20 26.29 7.58
N GLY A 181 5.34 26.99 7.69
CA GLY A 181 5.88 27.42 8.97
C GLY A 181 6.55 26.31 9.80
N ALA A 182 6.48 25.06 9.36
CA ALA A 182 7.18 23.93 9.98
C ALA A 182 8.58 23.74 9.41
N ARG A 183 9.42 23.02 10.15
CA ARG A 183 10.71 22.54 9.65
C ARG A 183 10.48 21.46 8.60
N ARG A 184 11.47 21.26 7.73
CA ARG A 184 11.48 20.12 6.80
C ARG A 184 11.62 18.83 7.61
N GLU A 185 10.75 17.89 7.33
CA GLU A 185 10.77 16.54 7.87
C GLU A 185 11.21 15.61 6.75
N TYR A 186 12.21 14.77 7.04
CA TYR A 186 12.68 13.76 6.09
C TYR A 186 11.84 12.50 6.24
N GLY A 187 11.38 11.97 5.11
CA GLY A 187 10.34 10.95 5.07
C GLY A 187 9.10 11.42 4.33
N GLU A 188 8.18 10.49 4.10
CA GLU A 188 6.90 10.75 3.44
C GLU A 188 5.87 11.30 4.45
N LEU A 189 4.73 11.81 3.97
CA LEU A 189 3.65 12.36 4.81
C LEU A 189 2.94 11.33 5.71
N GLY A 190 3.39 10.08 5.74
CA GLY A 190 2.70 8.96 6.40
C GLY A 190 1.43 8.52 5.66
N TRP A 191 1.25 8.92 4.41
CA TRP A 191 0.08 8.58 3.59
C TRP A 191 0.24 7.30 2.77
N GLY A 192 1.28 6.50 3.02
CA GLY A 192 1.62 5.32 2.20
C GLY A 192 0.45 4.36 2.00
N ASP A 193 -0.21 3.98 3.10
CA ASP A 193 -1.37 3.07 3.07
C ASP A 193 -2.56 3.69 2.33
N ALA A 194 -2.85 4.98 2.57
CA ALA A 194 -3.93 5.69 1.92
C ALA A 194 -3.69 5.90 0.41
N LEU A 195 -2.45 6.18 0.00
CA LEU A 195 -2.06 6.32 -1.40
C LEU A 195 -2.05 4.98 -2.13
N THR A 196 -1.86 3.87 -1.40
CA THR A 196 -1.98 2.51 -1.95
C THR A 196 -3.45 2.11 -2.09
N ALA A 197 -4.26 2.36 -1.06
CA ALA A 197 -5.70 2.06 -1.06
C ALA A 197 -6.47 2.93 -2.06
N TYR A 198 -6.17 4.22 -2.14
CA TYR A 198 -6.85 5.21 -2.97
C TYR A 198 -5.89 5.89 -3.93
N ARG A 199 -5.20 5.09 -4.75
CA ARG A 199 -4.18 5.61 -5.68
C ARG A 199 -4.78 6.67 -6.62
N PRO A 200 -4.38 7.95 -6.51
CA PRO A 200 -4.99 9.05 -7.27
C PRO A 200 -4.36 9.24 -8.65
N PHE A 201 -3.61 8.25 -9.13
CA PHE A 201 -2.90 8.27 -10.40
C PHE A 201 -3.41 7.16 -11.29
N LEU A 202 -3.61 7.48 -12.56
CA LEU A 202 -4.01 6.52 -13.57
C LEU A 202 -3.29 6.85 -14.87
N SER A 203 -2.19 6.14 -15.13
CA SER A 203 -1.40 6.36 -16.34
C SER A 203 -2.05 5.69 -17.56
N TYR A 204 -1.78 6.23 -18.76
CA TYR A 204 -2.25 5.63 -20.01
C TYR A 204 -1.72 4.20 -20.22
N SER A 205 -0.48 3.93 -19.79
CA SER A 205 0.11 2.58 -19.84
C SER A 205 -0.65 1.58 -18.96
N GLU A 206 -1.11 2.02 -17.78
CA GLU A 206 -1.92 1.17 -16.91
C GLU A 206 -3.31 0.96 -17.46
N LEU A 207 -3.95 1.99 -18.03
CA LEU A 207 -5.23 1.81 -18.73
C LEU A 207 -5.09 0.79 -19.86
N GLY A 208 -3.99 0.84 -20.60
CA GLY A 208 -3.70 -0.11 -21.67
C GLY A 208 -3.51 -1.55 -21.17
N SER A 209 -2.83 -1.76 -20.03
CA SER A 209 -2.64 -3.10 -19.46
C SER A 209 -3.92 -3.65 -18.83
N VAL A 210 -4.65 -2.81 -18.10
CA VAL A 210 -5.95 -3.15 -17.49
C VAL A 210 -6.98 -3.55 -18.54
N LEU A 211 -6.97 -2.92 -19.73
CA LEU A 211 -7.84 -3.30 -20.85
C LEU A 211 -7.28 -4.44 -21.71
N GLY A 212 -6.07 -4.92 -21.41
CA GLY A 212 -5.38 -5.92 -22.21
C GLY A 212 -5.93 -7.34 -22.04
N LYS A 213 -6.35 -7.72 -20.82
CA LYS A 213 -6.99 -9.01 -20.55
C LYS A 213 -8.14 -8.86 -19.54
N PRO A 214 -9.21 -9.65 -19.64
CA PRO A 214 -10.34 -9.60 -18.70
C PRO A 214 -9.95 -9.83 -17.23
N SER A 215 -8.93 -10.66 -16.96
CA SER A 215 -8.39 -10.90 -15.61
C SER A 215 -7.78 -9.64 -14.99
N ASP A 216 -7.05 -8.88 -15.79
CA ASP A 216 -6.28 -7.72 -15.32
C ASP A 216 -7.23 -6.56 -14.99
N LEU A 217 -8.32 -6.44 -15.76
CA LEU A 217 -9.45 -5.55 -15.45
C LEU A 217 -10.13 -5.95 -14.13
N HIS A 218 -10.40 -7.24 -13.96
CA HIS A 218 -11.01 -7.76 -12.74
C HIS A 218 -10.14 -7.45 -11.51
N ASP A 219 -8.83 -7.72 -11.59
CA ASP A 219 -7.90 -7.47 -10.49
C ASP A 219 -7.74 -5.97 -10.17
N ALA A 220 -7.75 -5.12 -11.21
CA ALA A 220 -7.72 -3.67 -11.03
C ALA A 220 -9.01 -3.15 -10.36
N LEU A 221 -10.18 -3.64 -10.78
CA LEU A 221 -11.45 -3.32 -10.14
C LEU A 221 -11.48 -3.81 -8.69
N PHE A 222 -10.95 -5.00 -8.41
CA PHE A 222 -10.82 -5.54 -7.06
C PHE A 222 -9.95 -4.65 -6.16
N ARG A 223 -8.83 -4.14 -6.68
CA ARG A 223 -7.99 -3.16 -5.96
C ARG A 223 -8.75 -1.86 -5.66
N ILE A 224 -9.37 -1.26 -6.68
CA ILE A 224 -10.10 0.01 -6.54
C ILE A 224 -11.25 -0.11 -5.52
N LEU A 225 -11.93 -1.26 -5.50
CA LEU A 225 -13.01 -1.55 -4.58
C LEU A 225 -12.54 -1.96 -3.17
N GLY A 226 -11.22 -1.97 -2.91
CA GLY A 226 -10.66 -2.36 -1.62
C GLY A 226 -10.80 -3.85 -1.30
N LEU A 227 -11.17 -4.68 -2.27
CA LEU A 227 -11.45 -6.11 -2.08
C LEU A 227 -10.18 -6.96 -1.88
N GLN A 228 -8.99 -6.39 -2.12
CA GLN A 228 -7.72 -7.06 -1.84
C GLN A 228 -7.58 -7.44 -0.37
N LYS A 229 -8.05 -6.59 0.56
CA LYS A 229 -8.04 -6.92 2.00
C LYS A 229 -8.77 -8.23 2.32
N VAL A 230 -9.82 -8.56 1.55
CA VAL A 230 -10.55 -9.83 1.70
C VAL A 230 -9.72 -10.99 1.15
N ALA A 231 -9.07 -10.81 0.00
CA ALA A 231 -8.20 -11.83 -0.58
C ALA A 231 -6.99 -12.12 0.32
N ASP A 232 -6.37 -11.08 0.88
CA ASP A 232 -5.28 -11.20 1.84
C ASP A 232 -5.72 -11.93 3.11
N ALA A 233 -6.89 -11.60 3.65
CA ALA A 233 -7.48 -12.29 4.80
C ALA A 233 -7.73 -13.78 4.51
N GLN A 234 -8.27 -14.10 3.33
CA GLN A 234 -8.43 -15.49 2.89
C GLN A 234 -7.09 -16.22 2.77
N GLY A 235 -6.07 -15.55 2.22
CA GLY A 235 -4.72 -16.08 2.12
C GLY A 235 -4.06 -16.34 3.47
N ARG A 236 -4.27 -15.46 4.46
CA ARG A 236 -3.81 -15.64 5.85
C ARG A 236 -4.48 -16.87 6.48
N LEU A 237 -5.79 -16.97 6.39
CA LEU A 237 -6.57 -18.11 6.92
C LEU A 237 -6.15 -19.45 6.27
N HIS A 238 -5.93 -19.46 4.95
CA HIS A 238 -5.54 -20.67 4.24
C HIS A 238 -4.13 -21.14 4.61
N ARG A 239 -3.18 -20.21 4.75
CA ARG A 239 -1.82 -20.51 5.24
C ARG A 239 -1.87 -21.10 6.65
N ALA A 240 -2.56 -20.44 7.57
CA ALA A 240 -2.71 -20.95 8.94
C ALA A 240 -3.34 -22.34 9.00
N LEU A 241 -4.37 -22.61 8.20
CA LEU A 241 -4.97 -23.95 8.11
C LEU A 241 -3.94 -24.99 7.65
N THR A 242 -3.18 -24.67 6.61
CA THR A 242 -2.13 -25.55 6.07
C THR A 242 -1.06 -25.85 7.11
N ASP A 243 -0.61 -24.82 7.83
CA ASP A 243 0.42 -24.94 8.87
C ASP A 243 -0.07 -25.81 10.04
N LEU A 244 -1.31 -25.60 10.50
CA LEU A 244 -1.92 -26.42 11.55
C LEU A 244 -2.10 -27.88 11.11
N GLU A 245 -2.47 -28.13 9.86
CA GLU A 245 -2.58 -29.48 9.31
C GLU A 245 -1.23 -30.19 9.26
N ASN A 246 -0.16 -29.47 8.90
CA ASN A 246 1.20 -30.00 8.87
C ASN A 246 1.69 -30.31 10.29
N ARG A 247 1.54 -29.38 11.24
CA ARG A 247 1.87 -29.59 12.66
C ARG A 247 1.13 -30.79 13.25
N ARG A 248 -0.16 -30.98 12.91
CA ARG A 248 -0.93 -32.15 13.33
C ARG A 248 -0.32 -33.46 12.82
N LYS A 249 0.15 -33.50 11.57
CA LYS A 249 0.79 -34.69 10.98
C LYS A 249 2.15 -34.96 11.65
N GLU A 250 2.92 -33.92 11.93
CA GLU A 250 4.20 -34.00 12.65
C GLU A 250 3.99 -34.56 14.06
N CYS A 251 3.11 -33.97 14.87
CA CYS A 251 2.80 -34.46 16.22
C CYS A 251 2.28 -35.92 16.21
N ALA A 252 1.49 -36.30 15.20
CA ALA A 252 1.02 -37.68 15.07
C ALA A 252 2.16 -38.66 14.72
N THR A 253 3.19 -38.18 14.01
CA THR A 253 4.39 -38.97 13.68
C THR A 253 5.29 -39.10 14.90
N GLU A 254 5.62 -37.98 15.55
CA GLU A 254 6.40 -37.94 16.80
C GLU A 254 5.75 -38.80 17.89
N GLY A 255 4.42 -38.73 18.03
CA GLY A 255 3.69 -39.55 18.99
C GLY A 255 3.83 -41.05 18.74
N LYS A 256 3.86 -41.48 17.47
CA LYS A 256 4.10 -42.90 17.11
C LYS A 256 5.54 -43.32 17.43
N GLU A 257 6.51 -42.44 17.16
CA GLU A 257 7.91 -42.69 17.45
C GLU A 257 8.17 -42.77 18.96
N LEU A 258 7.59 -41.84 19.73
CA LEU A 258 7.64 -41.86 21.20
C LEU A 258 6.98 -43.11 21.78
N LEU A 259 5.82 -43.52 21.26
CA LEU A 259 5.16 -44.76 21.68
C LEU A 259 6.00 -46.00 21.35
N ALA A 260 6.68 -46.02 20.20
CA ALA A 260 7.58 -47.11 19.83
C ALA A 260 8.80 -47.16 20.75
N ALA A 261 9.41 -46.00 21.04
CA ALA A 261 10.54 -45.88 21.96
C ALA A 261 10.16 -46.31 23.39
N LEU A 262 8.97 -45.91 23.87
CA LEU A 262 8.46 -46.28 25.19
C LEU A 262 8.20 -47.79 25.30
N ARG A 263 7.66 -48.43 24.26
CA ARG A 263 7.48 -49.90 24.21
C ARG A 263 8.78 -50.68 24.14
N ALA A 264 9.84 -50.09 23.60
CA ALA A 264 11.16 -50.71 23.51
C ALA A 264 12.01 -50.50 24.78
N ALA A 265 11.58 -49.63 25.70
CA ALA A 265 12.27 -49.39 26.95
C ALA A 265 12.00 -50.53 27.95
N ALA A 266 13.05 -51.19 28.42
CA ALA A 266 12.98 -52.30 29.39
C ALA A 266 12.90 -51.81 30.85
N ASP A 267 12.07 -50.81 31.13
CA ASP A 267 11.80 -50.31 32.48
C ASP A 267 10.42 -50.81 32.93
N ASP A 268 10.36 -51.51 34.06
CA ASP A 268 9.12 -52.07 34.63
C ASP A 268 8.08 -50.98 34.99
N ARG A 269 8.45 -49.69 35.01
CA ARG A 269 7.54 -48.55 35.20
C ARG A 269 6.93 -48.01 33.90
N ALA A 270 7.31 -48.54 32.74
CA ALA A 270 6.84 -48.10 31.42
C ALA A 270 5.66 -48.95 30.88
N ALA A 271 5.17 -49.93 31.63
CA ALA A 271 4.00 -50.77 31.30
C ALA A 271 2.67 -50.17 31.77
#